data_AF-A0A2S6ITW1-F1
#
_entry.id   AF-A0A2S6ITW1-F1
#
_cell.length_a   1.000
_cell.length_b   1.000
_cell.length_c   1.000
_cell.angle_alpha   90.00
_cell.angle_beta   90.00
_cell.angle_gamma   90.00
#
_symmetry.space_group_name_H-M   'P 1'
#
loop_
_entity.id
_entity.type
_entity.pdbx_description
1 polymer ?
#
loop_
_entity_poly.entity_id
_entity_poly.type
_entity_poly.pdbx_seq_one_letter_code
_entity_poly.pdbx_strand_id
1 'polypeptide(L)'
;MGWTSSPPATPTWSARPSRTATPSAASRFWWPPPTGPGSAALIPLPARAIRRILDALAPYTYDRLYGAFGVIDSDAEAVVDRSLHRYISWVDGDIPDEPDR
;
A
#
# COMPACT_ATOMS: atom_id res chain seq x y z
N MET A 1 25.15 22.26 -53.72
CA MET A 1 24.73 22.36 -52.31
C MET A 1 23.22 22.19 -52.28
N GLY A 2 22.70 21.05 -51.83
CA GLY A 2 21.27 20.78 -51.78
C GLY A 2 21.02 19.67 -50.75
N TRP A 3 20.65 20.06 -49.54
CA TRP A 3 20.28 19.14 -48.47
C TRP A 3 18.82 18.72 -48.66
N THR A 4 18.58 17.45 -49.02
CA THR A 4 17.24 16.86 -48.96
C THR A 4 17.01 16.35 -47.53
N SER A 5 16.21 17.05 -46.75
CA SER A 5 15.79 16.58 -45.43
C SER A 5 14.71 15.53 -45.59
N SER A 6 15.00 14.28 -45.23
CA SER A 6 13.98 13.24 -45.03
C SER A 6 13.14 13.57 -43.78
N PRO A 7 11.81 13.38 -43.81
CA PRO A 7 11.00 13.49 -42.59
C PRO A 7 11.25 12.29 -41.66
N PRO A 8 11.18 12.46 -40.32
CA PRO A 8 11.26 11.32 -39.41
C PRO A 8 10.00 10.44 -39.51
N ALA A 9 10.21 9.12 -39.50
CA ALA A 9 9.14 8.13 -39.47
C ALA A 9 8.23 8.37 -38.25
N THR A 10 6.93 8.48 -38.49
CA THR A 10 5.92 8.47 -37.44
C THR A 10 5.91 7.09 -36.76
N PRO A 11 5.88 7.01 -35.42
CA PRO A 11 5.61 5.74 -34.76
C PRO A 11 4.14 5.39 -35.02
N THR A 12 3.90 4.45 -35.92
CA THR A 12 2.60 3.81 -36.12
C THR A 12 2.31 2.94 -34.90
N TRP A 13 1.71 3.54 -33.87
CA TRP A 13 1.03 2.80 -32.82
C TRP A 13 0.00 1.89 -33.49
N SER A 14 0.26 0.58 -33.45
CA SER A 14 -0.71 -0.41 -33.88
C SER A 14 -1.81 -0.46 -32.83
N ALA A 15 -3.03 -0.11 -33.24
CA ALA A 15 -4.22 -0.18 -32.41
C ALA A 15 -4.36 -1.59 -31.83
N ARG A 16 -4.31 -1.66 -30.50
CA ARG A 16 -4.64 -2.86 -29.71
C ARG A 16 -6.09 -3.27 -30.00
N PRO A 17 -6.39 -4.57 -30.22
CA PRO A 17 -7.76 -4.99 -30.54
C PRO A 17 -8.70 -4.66 -29.37
N SER A 18 -9.78 -3.97 -29.71
CA SER A 18 -10.90 -3.65 -28.84
C SER A 18 -11.56 -4.93 -28.32
N ARG A 19 -11.22 -5.38 -27.10
CA ARG A 19 -12.06 -6.36 -26.40
C ARG A 19 -13.33 -5.63 -25.94
N THR A 20 -14.39 -5.75 -26.73
CA THR A 20 -15.77 -5.59 -26.26
C THR A 20 -16.07 -6.73 -25.27
N ALA A 21 -15.56 -6.60 -24.05
CA ALA A 21 -16.03 -7.39 -22.92
C ALA A 21 -17.07 -6.53 -22.19
N THR A 22 -18.33 -6.92 -22.26
CA THR A 22 -19.41 -6.43 -21.40
C THR A 22 -18.92 -6.44 -19.95
N PRO A 23 -18.91 -5.30 -19.22
CA PRO A 23 -18.53 -5.32 -17.82
C PRO A 23 -19.61 -6.05 -17.02
N SER A 24 -19.31 -7.28 -16.60
CA SER A 24 -20.04 -7.92 -15.51
C SER A 24 -19.84 -7.07 -14.26
N ALA A 25 -20.93 -6.77 -13.55
CA ALA A 25 -20.98 -5.95 -12.33
C ALA A 25 -20.17 -6.50 -11.13
N ALA A 26 -19.41 -7.57 -11.31
CA ALA A 26 -18.60 -8.21 -10.27
C ALA A 26 -17.20 -7.59 -10.07
N SER A 27 -16.84 -6.56 -10.82
CA SER A 27 -15.52 -5.90 -10.73
C SER A 27 -15.56 -4.69 -9.80
N ARG A 28 -15.79 -4.87 -8.49
CA ARG A 28 -15.66 -3.77 -7.51
C ARG A 28 -14.97 -4.13 -6.20
N PHE A 29 -14.26 -5.26 -6.12
CA PHE A 29 -13.44 -5.57 -4.95
C PHE A 29 -12.37 -6.60 -5.34
N TRP A 30 -11.12 -6.18 -5.46
CA TRP A 30 -10.00 -7.00 -5.95
C TRP A 30 -9.45 -8.02 -4.93
N TRP A 31 -10.28 -8.51 -4.00
CA TRP A 31 -9.86 -9.49 -3.00
C TRP A 31 -11.00 -10.49 -2.72
N PRO A 32 -10.82 -11.81 -2.95
CA PRO A 32 -11.79 -12.79 -2.52
C PRO A 32 -11.81 -12.84 -0.98
N PRO A 33 -12.98 -12.78 -0.33
CA PRO A 33 -13.05 -12.93 1.13
C PRO A 33 -12.53 -14.32 1.51
N PRO A 34 -11.79 -14.46 2.62
CA PRO A 34 -11.28 -15.75 3.03
C PRO A 34 -12.46 -16.66 3.42
N THR A 35 -12.70 -17.71 2.64
CA THR A 35 -13.82 -18.64 2.81
C THR A 35 -13.43 -19.81 3.72
N GLY A 36 -13.46 -19.60 5.04
CA GLY A 36 -13.42 -20.69 6.02
C GLY A 36 -13.14 -20.22 7.46
N PRO A 37 -13.73 -20.85 8.49
CA PRO A 37 -13.36 -20.58 9.88
C PRO A 37 -11.90 -20.98 10.11
N GLY A 38 -11.05 -20.00 10.46
CA GLY A 38 -9.60 -20.18 10.71
C GLY A 38 -8.64 -19.48 9.73
N SER A 39 -9.14 -18.63 8.83
CA SER A 39 -8.39 -18.13 7.66
C SER A 39 -7.70 -16.76 7.82
N ALA A 40 -7.56 -16.24 9.03
CA ALA A 40 -6.59 -15.20 9.33
C ALA A 40 -5.60 -15.76 10.34
N ALA A 41 -4.45 -16.25 9.87
CA ALA A 41 -3.33 -16.48 10.76
C ALA A 41 -2.95 -15.11 11.34
N LEU A 42 -3.28 -14.87 12.61
CA LEU A 42 -2.92 -13.68 13.38
C LEU A 42 -1.42 -13.74 13.72
N ILE A 43 -0.58 -13.95 12.71
CA ILE A 43 0.87 -13.93 12.88
C ILE A 43 1.27 -12.46 12.82
N PRO A 44 1.84 -11.89 13.89
CA PRO A 44 2.30 -10.52 13.88
C PRO A 44 3.41 -10.33 12.84
N LEU A 45 3.47 -9.14 12.25
CA LEU A 45 4.54 -8.83 11.31
C LEU A 45 5.88 -8.80 12.07
N PRO A 46 6.96 -9.37 11.51
CA PRO A 46 8.27 -9.30 12.16
C PRO A 46 8.77 -7.85 12.19
N ALA A 47 9.50 -7.45 13.23
CA ALA A 47 10.00 -6.08 13.42
C ALA A 47 10.75 -5.54 12.19
N ARG A 48 11.54 -6.38 11.52
CA ARG A 48 12.19 -6.06 10.24
C ARG A 48 11.23 -5.52 9.18
N ALA A 49 10.05 -6.14 9.02
CA ALA A 49 9.09 -5.72 8.02
C ALA A 49 8.51 -4.35 8.35
N ILE A 50 8.31 -4.05 9.64
CA ILE A 50 7.78 -2.78 10.12
C ILE A 50 8.81 -1.67 9.94
N ARG A 51 10.08 -1.93 10.22
CA ARG A 51 11.18 -0.97 9.97
C ARG A 51 11.24 -0.58 8.49
N ARG A 52 11.00 -1.52 7.57
CA ARG A 52 10.90 -1.20 6.13
C ARG A 52 9.71 -0.30 5.79
N ILE A 53 8.62 -0.37 6.53
CA ILE A 53 7.48 0.54 6.36
C ILE A 53 7.88 1.95 6.83
N LEU A 54 8.53 2.06 8.00
CA LEU A 54 9.07 3.34 8.49
C LEU A 54 10.02 3.98 7.46
N ASP A 55 11.00 3.22 6.97
CA ASP A 55 11.95 3.71 5.97
C ASP A 55 11.26 4.18 4.68
N ALA A 56 10.19 3.49 4.28
CA ALA A 56 9.41 3.86 3.10
C ALA A 56 8.57 5.12 3.32
N LEU A 57 8.13 5.39 4.55
CA LEU A 57 7.33 6.57 4.90
C LEU A 57 8.19 7.82 5.20
N ALA A 58 9.44 7.64 5.63
CA ALA A 58 10.36 8.71 5.99
C ALA A 58 10.48 9.89 5.00
N PRO A 59 10.43 9.73 3.65
CA PRO A 59 10.52 10.86 2.73
C PRO A 59 9.20 11.61 2.52
N TYR A 60 8.08 11.12 3.07
CA TYR A 60 6.76 11.71 2.86
C TYR A 60 6.31 12.48 4.08
N THR A 61 5.94 13.75 3.89
CA THR A 61 5.24 14.54 4.91
C THR A 61 3.74 14.41 4.71
N TYR A 62 3.01 14.01 5.75
CA TYR A 62 1.55 13.85 5.68
C TYR A 62 0.86 14.21 7.00
N ASP A 63 -0.16 15.05 6.91
CA ASP A 63 -0.96 15.47 8.08
C ASP A 63 -2.19 14.58 8.29
N ARG A 64 -2.67 13.90 7.25
CA ARG A 64 -3.91 13.12 7.24
C ARG A 64 -3.71 11.71 6.69
N LEU A 65 -4.32 10.72 7.33
CA LEU A 65 -4.25 9.31 6.92
C LEU A 65 -5.65 8.70 6.80
N TYR A 66 -5.90 8.05 5.66
CA TYR A 66 -7.14 7.30 5.42
C TYR A 66 -6.85 5.80 5.55
N GLY A 67 -7.56 5.12 6.45
CA GLY A 67 -7.38 3.70 6.71
C GLY A 67 -8.68 2.89 6.55
N ALA A 68 -8.56 1.57 6.64
CA ALA A 68 -9.70 0.66 6.58
C ALA A 68 -10.69 0.83 7.75
N PHE A 69 -10.21 1.39 8.88
CA PHE A 69 -10.96 1.48 10.13
C PHE A 69 -11.26 2.91 10.58
N GLY A 70 -10.95 3.91 9.74
CA GLY A 70 -11.17 5.31 10.08
C GLY A 70 -10.20 6.25 9.38
N VAL A 71 -10.28 7.51 9.77
CA VAL A 71 -9.43 8.60 9.25
C VAL A 71 -8.75 9.27 10.43
N ILE A 72 -7.45 9.53 10.30
CA ILE A 72 -6.71 10.43 11.19
C ILE A 72 -6.68 11.77 10.50
N ASP A 73 -7.40 12.75 11.06
CA ASP A 73 -7.66 14.04 10.44
C ASP A 73 -6.46 15.01 10.46
N SER A 74 -5.56 14.87 11.42
CA SER A 74 -4.38 15.72 11.66
C SER A 74 -3.28 14.96 12.41
N ASP A 75 -2.03 15.42 12.30
CA ASP A 75 -0.85 14.85 12.98
C ASP A 75 -0.63 13.35 12.69
N ALA A 76 -1.03 12.91 11.49
CA ALA A 76 -0.98 11.51 11.13
C ALA A 76 0.43 10.92 11.16
N GLU A 77 1.46 11.69 10.78
CA GLU A 77 2.85 11.24 10.79
C GLU A 77 3.32 10.84 12.19
N ALA A 78 3.07 11.69 13.20
CA ALA A 78 3.45 11.38 14.58
C ALA A 78 2.65 10.21 15.16
N VAL A 79 1.37 10.08 14.79
CA VAL A 79 0.52 8.96 15.21
C VAL A 79 1.03 7.64 14.63
N VAL A 80 1.36 7.62 13.33
CA VAL A 80 1.90 6.44 12.65
C VAL A 80 3.25 6.06 13.25
N ASP A 81 4.16 7.03 13.41
CA ASP A 81 5.49 6.80 13.96
C ASP A 81 5.42 6.15 15.35
N ARG A 82 4.62 6.74 16.26
CA ARG A 82 4.41 6.19 17.60
C ARG A 82 3.80 4.80 17.57
N SER A 83 2.86 4.54 16.65
CA SER A 83 2.19 3.25 16.52
C SER A 83 3.17 2.15 16.07
N LEU A 84 3.98 2.42 15.04
CA LEU A 84 4.94 1.47 14.52
C LEU A 84 6.07 1.19 15.53
N HIS A 85 6.58 2.22 16.21
CA HIS A 85 7.56 2.04 17.27
C HIS A 85 7.03 1.20 18.43
N ARG A 86 5.80 1.47 18.88
CA ARG A 86 5.14 0.65 19.91
C ARG A 86 4.99 -0.81 19.47
N TYR A 87 4.62 -1.05 18.21
CA TYR A 87 4.49 -2.41 17.70
C TYR A 87 5.84 -3.13 17.68
N ILE A 88 6.92 -2.45 17.28
CA ILE A 88 8.27 -3.01 17.33
C ILE A 88 8.64 -3.38 18.77
N SER A 89 8.45 -2.46 19.74
CA SER A 89 8.72 -2.74 21.15
C SER A 89 7.91 -3.91 21.70
N TRP A 90 6.66 -4.07 21.28
CA TRP A 90 5.86 -5.23 21.67
C TRP A 90 6.39 -6.53 21.04
N VAL A 91 6.74 -6.53 19.75
CA VAL A 91 7.32 -7.70 19.07
C VAL A 91 8.68 -8.08 19.66
N ASP A 92 9.48 -7.09 20.04
CA ASP A 92 10.80 -7.28 20.65
C ASP A 92 10.69 -7.72 22.13
N GLY A 93 9.50 -7.66 22.73
CA GLY A 93 9.22 -8.09 24.11
C GLY A 93 9.47 -7.04 25.18
N ASP A 94 9.68 -5.78 24.80
CA ASP A 94 9.92 -4.66 25.72
C ASP A 94 8.65 -4.19 26.43
N ILE A 95 7.48 -4.47 25.85
CA ILE A 95 6.17 -4.14 26.40
C ILE A 95 5.49 -5.44 26.84
N PRO A 96 5.04 -5.56 28.10
CA PRO A 96 4.37 -6.75 28.59
C PRO A 96 3.03 -7.00 27.87
N ASP A 97 2.70 -8.28 27.64
CA ASP A 97 1.47 -8.69 26.95
C ASP A 97 0.20 -8.35 27.74
N GLU A 98 0.28 -8.38 29.06
CA GLU A 98 -0.77 -7.90 29.95
C GLU A 98 -0.31 -6.60 30.63
N PRO A 99 -1.15 -5.54 30.65
CA PRO A 99 -0.86 -4.38 31.48
C PRO A 99 -0.85 -4.81 32.96
N ASP A 100 0.13 -4.37 33.73
CA ASP A 100 0.21 -4.59 35.19
C ASP A 100 -1.16 -4.32 35.82
N ARG A 101 -1.86 -5.39 36.24
CA ARG A 101 -3.16 -5.31 36.92
C ARG A 101 -3.00 -5.24 38.42
#